data_AF-A0A537SCU0-F1
#
_entry.id   AF-A0A537SCU0-F1
#
_cell.length_a   1.000
_cell.length_b   1.000
_cell.length_c   1.000
_cell.angle_alpha   90.00
_cell.angle_beta   90.00
_cell.angle_gamma   90.00
#
_symmetry.space_group_name_H-M   'P 1'
#
loop_
_entity.id
_entity.type
_entity.pdbx_description
1 polymer ?
#
loop_
_entity_poly.entity_id
_entity_poly.type
_entity_poly.pdbx_seq_one_letter_code
_entity_poly.pdbx_strand_id
1 'polypeptide(L)' 'MAPDPTFVVRVEKQPGDTFRGTMNVIRIWLDHRHIQPVSVKPVANARSGVGFEVGFNNQDEAHLFEREFA' A
#
# COMPACT_ATOMS: atom_id res chain seq x y z
N MET A 1 -1.46 16.95 -15.43
CA MET A 1 -2.38 16.35 -14.45
C MET A 1 -1.93 14.91 -14.27
N ALA A 2 -1.52 14.50 -13.07
CA ALA A 2 -1.28 13.09 -12.80
C ALA A 2 -2.64 12.40 -12.69
N PRO A 3 -2.86 11.22 -13.30
CA PRO A 3 -4.13 10.53 -13.17
C PRO A 3 -4.38 10.23 -11.70
N ASP A 4 -5.59 10.53 -11.22
CA ASP A 4 -6.02 10.11 -9.90
C ASP A 4 -5.93 8.58 -9.83
N PRO A 5 -5.33 8.01 -8.76
CA PRO A 5 -5.22 6.57 -8.62
C PRO A 5 -6.61 5.94 -8.65
N THR A 6 -6.88 5.12 -9.66
CA THR A 6 -8.20 4.51 -9.88
C THR A 6 -8.49 3.42 -8.86
N PHE A 7 -7.45 2.75 -8.36
CA PHE A 7 -7.56 1.67 -7.38
C PHE A 7 -6.70 2.02 -6.17
N VAL A 8 -7.29 2.13 -4.98
CA VAL A 8 -6.56 2.42 -3.74
C VAL A 8 -6.73 1.27 -2.77
N VAL A 9 -5.62 0.65 -2.39
CA VAL A 9 -5.58 -0.41 -1.40
C VAL A 9 -5.10 0.14 -0.08
N ARG A 10 -5.81 -0.21 1.00
CA ARG A 10 -5.47 0.16 2.37
C ARG A 10 -4.77 -0.99 3.07
N VAL A 11 -3.56 -0.75 3.53
CA VAL A 11 -2.79 -1.68 4.36
C VAL A 11 -2.78 -1.20 5.78
N GLU A 12 -3.23 -2.06 6.69
CA GLU A 12 -3.13 -1.80 8.11
C GLU A 12 -1.76 -2.23 8.62
N LYS A 13 -1.16 -1.44 9.53
CA LYS A 13 0.09 -1.84 10.18
C LYS A 13 -0.18 -3.05 11.07
N GLN A 14 0.55 -4.14 10.85
CA GLN A 14 0.48 -5.29 11.75
C GLN A 14 0.91 -4.90 13.18
N PRO A 15 0.22 -5.40 14.22
CA PRO A 15 0.58 -5.15 15.60
C PRO A 15 1.98 -5.75 15.88
N GLY A 16 2.91 -4.93 16.36
CA GLY A 16 4.32 -5.31 16.58
C GLY A 16 5.32 -4.78 15.53
N ASP A 17 4.88 -4.43 14.32
CA ASP A 17 5.77 -3.91 13.28
C ASP A 17 5.95 -2.37 13.39
N THR A 18 7.06 -1.82 12.89
CA THR A 18 7.23 -0.35 12.89
C THR A 18 6.66 0.21 11.60
N PHE A 19 6.07 1.42 11.63
CA PHE A 19 5.62 2.11 10.41
C PHE A 19 6.67 2.06 9.28
N ARG A 20 7.93 2.32 9.61
CA ARG A 20 9.06 2.23 8.66
C ARG A 20 9.32 0.80 8.17
N GLY A 21 9.14 -0.21 9.03
CA GLY A 21 9.30 -1.63 8.67
C GLY A 21 8.24 -2.06 7.66
N THR A 22 6.97 -1.76 7.96
CA THR A 22 5.84 -2.03 7.06
C THR A 22 6.01 -1.33 5.72
N MET A 23 6.41 -0.05 5.71
CA MET A 23 6.68 0.68 4.46
C MET A 23 7.84 0.07 3.66
N ASN A 24 8.87 -0.44 4.35
CA ASN A 24 10.00 -1.11 3.70
C ASN A 24 9.58 -2.45 3.07
N VAL A 25 8.77 -3.25 3.76
CA VAL A 25 8.22 -4.50 3.23
C VAL A 25 7.36 -4.25 1.99
N ILE A 26 6.47 -3.25 2.06
CA ILE A 26 5.65 -2.83 0.91
C ILE A 26 6.53 -2.43 -0.28
N ARG A 27 7.58 -1.61 -0.05
CA ARG A 27 8.51 -1.20 -1.12
C ARG A 27 9.24 -2.38 -1.74
N ILE A 28 9.76 -3.31 -0.93
CA ILE A 28 10.47 -4.50 -1.42
C ILE A 28 9.52 -5.38 -2.24
N TRP A 29 8.30 -5.59 -1.76
CA TRP A 29 7.29 -6.41 -2.46
C TRP A 29 6.92 -5.81 -3.82
N LEU A 30 6.75 -4.49 -3.89
CA LEU A 30 6.43 -3.76 -5.12
C LEU A 30 7.60 -3.81 -6.10
N ASP A 31 8.82 -3.57 -5.62
CA ASP A 31 10.05 -3.62 -6.41
C ASP A 31 10.27 -5.01 -7.01
N HIS A 32 10.12 -6.07 -6.20
CA HIS A 32 10.27 -7.46 -6.64
C HIS A 32 9.26 -7.87 -7.72
N ARG A 33 8.08 -7.23 -7.76
CA ARG A 33 7.04 -7.48 -8.77
C ARG A 33 7.07 -6.48 -9.92
N HIS A 34 8.03 -5.54 -9.92
CA HIS A 34 8.09 -4.42 -10.86
C HIS A 34 6.80 -3.58 -10.93
N ILE A 35 6.04 -3.53 -9.83
CA ILE A 35 4.79 -2.79 -9.73
C ILE A 35 5.12 -1.37 -9.28
N GLN A 36 4.71 -0.39 -10.07
CA GLN A 36 4.87 1.02 -9.71
C GLN A 36 3.53 1.59 -9.23
N PRO A 37 3.35 1.77 -7.90
CA PRO A 37 2.16 2.45 -7.40
C PRO A 37 2.16 3.90 -7.87
N VAL A 38 0.99 4.40 -8.26
CA VAL A 38 0.79 5.81 -8.62
C VAL A 38 0.80 6.72 -7.41
N SER A 39 0.46 6.19 -6.24
CA SER A 39 0.52 6.96 -5.00
C SER A 39 0.80 6.07 -3.81
N VAL A 40 1.61 6.54 -2.86
CA VAL A 40 1.80 5.87 -1.58
C VAL A 40 1.66 6.95 -0.51
N LYS A 41 0.61 6.85 0.30
CA LYS A 41 0.30 7.83 1.34
C LYS A 41 0.19 7.15 2.70
N PRO A 42 0.94 7.62 3.71
CA PRO A 42 0.66 7.27 5.10
C PRO A 42 -0.75 7.72 5.46
N VAL A 43 -1.55 6.85 6.06
CA VAL A 43 -2.83 7.24 6.64
C VAL A 43 -2.89 6.84 8.10
N ALA A 44 -3.33 7.77 8.95
CA ALA A 44 -3.68 7.43 10.32
C ALA A 44 -5.05 6.73 10.28
N ASN A 45 -5.07 5.42 10.57
CA ASN A 45 -6.32 4.68 10.64
C ASN A 45 -6.84 4.78 12.08
N ALA A 46 -8.03 5.36 12.27
CA ALA A 46 -8.63 5.59 13.58
C ALA A 46 -8.86 4.30 14.39
N ARG A 47 -8.90 3.13 13.73
CA ARG A 47 -9.08 1.82 14.37
C ARG A 47 -7.79 1.09 14.75
N SER A 48 -6.71 1.28 13.98
CA SER A 48 -5.47 0.49 14.09
C SER A 48 -4.21 1.36 14.34
N GLY A 49 -4.40 2.67 14.48
CA GLY A 49 -3.36 3.67 14.72
C GLY A 49 -2.75 4.21 13.43
N VAL A 50 -2.05 3.38 12.65
CA VAL A 50 -1.34 3.81 11.43
C VAL A 50 -1.46 2.77 10.33
N GLY A 51 -1.64 3.21 9.09
CA GLY A 51 -1.72 2.39 7.89
C GLY A 51 -1.17 3.12 6.66
N PHE A 52 -1.32 2.50 5.51
CA PHE A 52 -0.84 3.00 4.22
C PHE A 52 -1.93 2.88 3.17
N GLU A 53 -2.14 3.93 2.40
CA GLU A 53 -2.90 3.89 1.16
C GLU A 53 -1.93 3.80 0.00
N VAL A 54 -2.03 2.72 -0.76
CA VAL A 54 -1.27 2.49 -1.98
C VAL A 54 -2.24 2.56 -3.15
N GLY A 55 -2.07 3.58 -3.98
CA GLY A 55 -2.80 3.79 -5.21
C GLY A 55 -2.13 3.07 -6.38
N PHE A 56 -2.92 2.42 -7.21
CA PHE A 56 -2.55 1.74 -8.44
C PHE A 56 -3.40 2.24 -9.61
N ASN A 57 -2.81 2.20 -10.80
CA ASN A 57 -3.52 2.45 -12.06
C ASN A 57 -4.13 1.17 -12.63
N ASN A 58 -3.63 0.01 -12.21
CA ASN A 58 -4.08 -1.29 -12.69
C ASN A 58 -4.84 -2.05 -11.59
N GLN A 59 -6.01 -2.57 -11.93
CA GLN A 59 -6.85 -3.35 -11.03
C GLN A 59 -6.19 -4.69 -10.65
N ASP A 60 -5.44 -5.31 -11.57
CA ASP A 60 -4.76 -6.58 -11.31
C ASP A 60 -3.63 -6.41 -10.29
N GLU A 61 -2.85 -5.32 -10.41
CA GLU A 61 -1.81 -4.96 -9.44
C GLU A 61 -2.40 -4.64 -8.07
N ALA A 62 -3.53 -3.90 -8.04
CA ALA A 62 -4.25 -3.60 -6.82
C ALA A 62 -4.75 -4.88 -6.12
N HIS A 63 -5.38 -5.81 -6.85
CA HIS A 63 -5.85 -7.07 -6.27
C HIS A 63 -4.69 -7.95 -5.79
N LEU A 64 -3.57 -8.01 -6.52
CA LEU A 64 -2.39 -8.76 -6.08
C LEU A 64 -1.85 -8.20 -4.76
N PHE A 65 -1.82 -6.88 -4.63
CA PHE A 65 -1.35 -6.20 -3.44
C PHE A 65 -2.34 -6.37 -2.28
N GLU A 66 -3.63 -6.18 -2.52
CA GLU A 66 -4.69 -6.42 -1.53
C GLU A 66 -4.62 -7.86 -1.00
N ARG A 67 -4.45 -8.86 -1.87
CA ARG A 67 -4.38 -10.26 -1.45
C ARG A 67 -3.20 -10.59 -0.53
N GLU A 68 -2.13 -9.81 -0.58
CA GLU A 68 -0.93 -10.05 0.23
C GLU A 68 -0.89 -9.18 1.50
N PHE A 69 -1.62 -8.07 1.53
CA PHE A 69 -1.55 -7.06 2.59
C PHE A 69 -2.90 -6.70 3.26
N ALA A 70 -4.03 -7.20 2.77
CA ALA A 70 -5.37 -7.01 3.37
C ALA A 70 -5.77 -8.13 4.33
#